data_AF-A0A2K3NH44-F1
#
_entry.id   AF-A0A2K3NH44-F1
#
_cell.length_a   1.000
_cell.length_b   1.000
_cell.length_c   1.000
_cell.angle_alpha   90.00
_cell.angle_beta   90.00
_cell.angle_gamma   90.00
#
_symmetry.space_group_name_H-M   'P 1'
#
loop_
_entity.id
_entity.type
_entity.pdbx_description
1 polymer ?
#
loop_
_entity_poly.entity_id
_entity_poly.type
_entity_poly.pdbx_seq_one_letter_code
_entity_poly.pdbx_strand_id
1 'polypeptide(L)'
;MKLKLELKKASEQYGIVCREAVLAKQKANELEKFRQEKERNVEKARLAEEAALALAEVERQKAKAAIESAEMSQRLAEMETQKRKLAELKAKHDEQFRKRTIHDVVFHNIAYRRYSIKEIEVATNGFDNALKIGEGGYGPVFKTVLDHTVVAIKVLRPDLAHGERQFQQEVLVLSTIRHPNMVLLLGACPEFGCLVYEHMENGSLEDRLFRKGNSPPIPWKNRFKIAYEIATGLLFLHQRKPEPLVHRDMKPGNILLDKNYVSKISDVGLARLVPASVANKTTQYRMTGAAGTFCYIDPEYQQTGMLGVKSDIYSLGVVLLQIITAKPPMGLSHLVEEAIQKGDFIDVLDSSVPDCPIEETLSFAKLALKCCELRKRDRPDLGTVILPELNRISQILECDED
;
A
#
# COMPACT_ATOMS: atom_id res chain seq x y z
N MET A 1 47.27 125.59 -0.23
CA MET A 1 48.69 125.47 -0.67
C MET A 1 49.26 124.04 -0.59
N LYS A 2 48.65 123.12 0.16
CA LYS A 2 48.95 121.67 0.13
C LYS A 2 48.76 120.95 -1.23
N LEU A 3 48.22 121.61 -2.27
CA LEU A 3 47.77 120.96 -3.51
C LEU A 3 48.86 120.43 -4.48
N LYS A 4 50.08 120.98 -4.49
CA LYS A 4 51.02 120.72 -5.60
C LYS A 4 51.94 119.51 -5.40
N LEU A 5 52.30 119.18 -4.16
CA LEU A 5 53.14 118.00 -3.87
C LEU A 5 52.33 116.70 -3.98
N GLU A 6 51.03 116.79 -3.70
CA GLU A 6 50.12 115.66 -3.83
C GLU A 6 49.93 115.24 -5.30
N LEU A 7 50.10 116.15 -6.28
CA LEU A 7 49.87 115.84 -7.70
C LEU A 7 50.91 114.90 -8.33
N LYS A 8 52.19 115.01 -7.93
CA LYS A 8 53.27 114.23 -8.56
C LYS A 8 53.35 112.82 -8.01
N LYS A 9 53.17 112.67 -6.69
CA LYS A 9 53.03 111.37 -6.05
C LYS A 9 51.84 110.60 -6.62
N ALA A 10 50.76 111.31 -6.96
CA ALA A 10 49.59 110.72 -7.59
C ALA A 10 49.87 110.10 -8.96
N SER A 11 50.80 110.63 -9.78
CA SER A 11 51.06 110.13 -11.16
C SER A 11 51.87 108.83 -11.23
N GLU A 12 52.90 108.68 -10.39
CA GLU A 12 53.65 107.40 -10.27
C GLU A 12 52.80 106.33 -9.61
N GLN A 13 52.04 106.72 -8.57
CA GLN A 13 51.00 105.86 -8.00
C GLN A 13 50.01 105.45 -9.09
N TYR A 14 49.64 106.33 -10.01
CA TYR A 14 48.71 106.02 -11.11
C TYR A 14 49.27 104.96 -12.08
N GLY A 15 50.56 104.98 -12.41
CA GLY A 15 51.18 104.00 -13.32
C GLY A 15 51.32 102.59 -12.73
N ILE A 16 51.63 102.49 -11.43
CA ILE A 16 51.65 101.22 -10.69
C ILE A 16 50.22 100.67 -10.58
N VAL A 17 49.27 101.54 -10.21
CA VAL A 17 47.84 101.21 -10.15
C VAL A 17 47.33 100.74 -11.51
N CYS A 18 47.76 101.34 -12.63
CA CYS A 18 47.35 100.90 -13.97
C CYS A 18 47.85 99.51 -14.35
N ARG A 19 49.10 99.15 -14.05
CA ARG A 19 49.62 97.78 -14.35
C ARG A 19 49.02 96.73 -13.42
N GLU A 20 48.91 97.05 -12.13
CA GLU A 20 48.19 96.21 -11.17
C GLU A 20 46.74 96.04 -11.58
N ALA A 21 46.09 97.09 -12.11
CA ALA A 21 44.73 97.01 -12.63
C ALA A 21 44.62 96.10 -13.86
N VAL A 22 45.59 96.09 -14.78
CA VAL A 22 45.57 95.20 -15.96
C VAL A 22 45.77 93.74 -15.55
N LEU A 23 46.74 93.46 -14.67
CA LEU A 23 46.97 92.10 -14.15
C LEU A 23 45.81 91.62 -13.28
N ALA A 24 45.24 92.49 -12.46
CA ALA A 24 44.04 92.21 -11.69
C ALA A 24 42.85 91.93 -12.61
N LYS A 25 42.72 92.66 -13.73
CA LYS A 25 41.68 92.43 -14.74
C LYS A 25 41.86 91.10 -15.48
N GLN A 26 43.09 90.71 -15.83
CA GLN A 26 43.36 89.40 -16.43
C GLN A 26 43.07 88.24 -15.47
N LYS A 27 43.55 88.33 -14.22
CA LYS A 27 43.21 87.35 -13.17
C LYS A 27 41.72 87.30 -12.88
N ALA A 28 41.03 88.45 -12.85
CA ALA A 28 39.58 88.50 -12.68
C ALA A 28 38.87 87.76 -13.83
N ASN A 29 39.29 87.97 -15.08
CA ASN A 29 38.72 87.27 -16.23
C ASN A 29 38.97 85.74 -16.20
N GLU A 30 40.15 85.29 -15.76
CA GLU A 30 40.43 83.85 -15.61
C GLU A 30 39.63 83.23 -14.47
N LEU A 31 39.54 83.92 -13.32
CA LEU A 31 38.67 83.51 -12.21
C LEU A 31 37.21 83.47 -12.63
N GLU A 32 36.76 84.41 -13.46
CA GLU A 32 35.40 84.44 -13.97
C GLU A 32 35.13 83.27 -14.93
N LYS A 33 36.07 82.93 -15.82
CA LYS A 33 35.97 81.72 -16.65
C LYS A 33 35.95 80.44 -15.83
N PHE A 34 36.85 80.33 -14.83
CA PHE A 34 36.89 79.17 -13.94
C PHE A 34 35.61 79.05 -13.11
N ARG A 35 35.07 80.19 -12.66
CA ARG A 35 33.79 80.25 -11.95
C ARG A 35 32.64 79.78 -12.85
N GLN A 36 32.55 80.28 -14.08
CA GLN A 36 31.54 79.86 -15.04
C GLN A 36 31.64 78.36 -15.38
N GLU A 37 32.86 77.83 -15.53
CA GLU A 37 33.06 76.41 -15.78
C GLU A 37 32.70 75.54 -14.57
N LYS A 38 33.03 75.98 -13.36
CA LYS A 38 32.64 75.33 -12.12
C LYS A 38 31.11 75.36 -11.93
N GLU A 39 30.46 76.48 -12.19
CA GLU A 39 29.00 76.62 -12.17
C GLU A 39 28.36 75.67 -13.19
N ARG A 40 28.90 75.59 -14.42
CA ARG A 40 28.43 74.64 -15.43
C ARG A 40 28.61 73.17 -15.01
N ASN A 41 29.72 72.84 -14.36
CA ASN A 41 29.98 71.48 -13.88
C ASN A 41 29.07 71.09 -12.71
N VAL A 42 28.81 72.03 -11.79
CA VAL A 42 27.83 71.85 -10.71
C VAL A 42 26.43 71.65 -11.28
N GLU A 43 26.03 72.44 -12.28
CA GLU A 43 24.73 72.29 -12.91
C GLU A 43 24.58 70.96 -13.66
N LYS A 44 25.62 70.51 -14.35
CA LYS A 44 25.64 69.16 -14.97
C LYS A 44 25.53 68.05 -13.93
N ALA A 45 26.23 68.17 -12.80
CA ALA A 45 26.15 67.20 -11.71
C ALA A 45 24.74 67.18 -11.08
N ARG A 46 24.12 68.34 -10.89
CA ARG A 46 22.73 68.47 -10.40
C ARG A 46 21.73 67.78 -11.32
N LEU A 47 21.83 68.03 -12.63
CA LEU A 47 20.95 67.39 -13.62
C LEU A 47 21.16 65.87 -13.71
N ALA A 48 22.40 65.40 -13.57
CA ALA A 48 22.70 63.97 -13.52
C ALA A 48 22.15 63.30 -12.25
N GLU A 49 22.23 63.98 -11.09
CA GLU A 49 21.64 63.52 -9.84
C GLU A 49 20.10 63.45 -9.93
N GLU A 50 19.45 64.49 -10.46
CA GLU A 50 18.00 64.50 -10.69
C GLU A 50 17.55 63.39 -11.64
N ALA A 51 18.29 63.14 -12.73
CA ALA A 51 18.01 62.05 -13.65
C ALA A 51 18.19 60.67 -12.99
N ALA A 52 19.23 60.49 -12.17
CA ALA A 52 19.47 59.24 -11.45
C ALA A 52 18.37 58.96 -10.41
N LEU A 53 17.90 59.98 -9.69
CA LEU A 53 16.77 59.87 -8.76
C LEU A 53 15.47 59.49 -9.47
N ALA A 54 15.19 60.11 -10.62
CA ALA A 54 14.00 59.78 -11.41
C ALA A 54 14.03 58.34 -11.94
N LEU A 55 15.18 57.86 -12.41
CA LEU A 55 15.38 56.47 -12.84
C LEU A 55 15.21 55.48 -11.67
N ALA A 56 15.77 55.80 -10.49
CA ALA A 56 15.64 54.97 -9.30
C ALA A 56 14.18 54.85 -8.83
N GLU A 57 13.39 55.93 -8.93
CA GLU A 57 11.98 55.92 -8.56
C GLU A 57 11.15 55.07 -9.55
N VAL A 58 11.40 55.18 -10.85
CA VAL A 58 10.75 54.33 -11.87
C VAL A 58 11.06 52.85 -11.64
N GLU A 59 12.33 52.50 -11.39
CA GLU A 59 12.72 51.12 -11.11
C GLU A 59 12.12 50.61 -9.78
N ARG A 60 12.02 51.47 -8.75
CA ARG A 60 11.34 51.13 -7.49
C ARG A 60 9.86 50.82 -7.72
N GLN A 61 9.17 51.60 -8.54
CA GLN A 61 7.75 51.36 -8.87
C GLN A 61 7.56 50.07 -9.68
N LYS A 62 8.44 49.79 -10.66
CA LYS A 62 8.42 48.52 -11.39
C LYS A 62 8.66 47.31 -10.47
N ALA A 63 9.63 47.40 -9.57
CA ALA A 63 9.92 46.34 -8.61
C ALA A 63 8.72 46.07 -7.68
N LYS A 64 8.06 47.13 -7.19
CA LYS A 64 6.85 47.01 -6.37
C LYS A 64 5.70 46.32 -7.12
N ALA A 65 5.44 46.73 -8.36
CA ALA A 65 4.42 46.12 -9.21
C ALA A 65 4.73 44.64 -9.53
N ALA A 66 6.00 44.30 -9.75
CA ALA A 66 6.42 42.92 -9.98
C ALA A 66 6.22 42.03 -8.74
N ILE A 67 6.51 42.54 -7.54
CA ILE A 67 6.27 41.82 -6.28
C ILE A 67 4.77 41.59 -6.06
N GLU A 68 3.94 42.62 -6.21
CA GLU A 68 2.48 42.50 -6.05
C GLU A 68 1.86 41.50 -7.06
N SER A 69 2.35 41.50 -8.30
CA SER A 69 1.93 40.55 -9.34
C SER A 69 2.36 39.10 -9.02
N ALA A 70 3.58 38.91 -8.52
CA ALA A 70 4.09 37.61 -8.10
C ALA A 70 3.31 37.07 -6.88
N GLU A 71 3.04 37.90 -5.88
CA GLU A 71 2.22 37.54 -4.72
C GLU A 71 0.79 37.15 -5.12
N MET A 72 0.18 37.89 -6.05
CA MET A 72 -1.16 37.58 -6.57
C MET A 72 -1.18 36.25 -7.32
N SER A 73 -0.17 36.00 -8.15
CA SER A 73 0.00 34.74 -8.89
C SER A 73 0.20 33.55 -7.95
N GLN A 74 0.99 33.72 -6.88
CA GLN A 74 1.17 32.70 -5.86
C GLN A 74 -0.14 32.39 -5.13
N ARG A 75 -0.92 33.40 -4.72
CA ARG A 75 -2.24 33.20 -4.08
C ARG A 75 -3.22 32.46 -4.99
N LEU A 76 -3.24 32.78 -6.28
CA LEU A 76 -4.09 32.07 -7.26
C LEU A 76 -3.69 30.58 -7.39
N ALA A 77 -2.39 30.29 -7.46
CA ALA A 77 -1.89 28.91 -7.49
C ALA A 77 -2.22 28.13 -6.19
N GLU A 78 -2.09 28.78 -5.02
CA GLU A 78 -2.47 28.20 -3.74
C GLU A 78 -3.98 27.89 -3.67
N MET A 79 -4.83 28.81 -4.12
CA MET A 79 -6.28 28.56 -4.20
C MET A 79 -6.63 27.43 -5.16
N GLU A 80 -5.97 27.34 -6.31
CA GLU A 80 -6.21 26.26 -7.28
C GLU A 80 -5.79 24.90 -6.71
N THR A 81 -4.64 24.82 -6.03
CA THR A 81 -4.19 23.58 -5.37
C THR A 81 -5.12 23.17 -4.23
N GLN A 82 -5.63 24.12 -3.42
CA GLN A 82 -6.65 23.83 -2.41
C GLN A 82 -7.95 23.32 -3.02
N LYS A 83 -8.41 23.95 -4.12
CA LYS A 83 -9.62 23.52 -4.84
C LYS A 83 -9.45 22.11 -5.42
N ARG A 84 -8.28 21.77 -5.96
CA ARG A 84 -7.96 20.40 -6.42
C ARG A 84 -7.97 19.39 -5.27
N LYS A 85 -7.33 19.71 -4.13
CA LYS A 85 -7.36 18.85 -2.93
C LYS A 85 -8.79 18.62 -2.43
N LEU A 86 -9.63 19.66 -2.41
CA LEU A 86 -11.03 19.56 -1.99
C LEU A 86 -11.84 18.69 -2.97
N ALA A 87 -11.63 18.87 -4.27
CA ALA A 87 -12.27 18.07 -5.32
C ALA A 87 -11.86 16.59 -5.22
N GLU A 88 -10.59 16.28 -4.97
CA GLU A 88 -10.10 14.92 -4.74
C GLU A 88 -10.69 14.30 -3.47
N LEU A 89 -10.76 15.05 -2.36
CA LEU A 89 -11.38 14.58 -1.12
C LEU A 89 -12.87 14.29 -1.31
N LYS A 90 -13.58 15.17 -2.02
CA LYS A 90 -14.99 14.98 -2.37
C LYS A 90 -15.18 13.76 -3.28
N ALA A 91 -14.36 13.60 -4.32
CA ALA A 91 -14.41 12.44 -5.20
C ALA A 91 -14.14 11.12 -4.44
N LYS A 92 -13.16 11.11 -3.52
CA LYS A 92 -12.89 9.96 -2.64
C LYS A 92 -14.07 9.65 -1.72
N HIS A 93 -14.70 10.68 -1.14
CA HIS A 93 -15.86 10.52 -0.29
C HIS A 93 -17.06 9.98 -1.07
N ASP A 94 -17.35 10.54 -2.25
CA ASP A 94 -18.46 10.13 -3.11
C ASP A 94 -18.25 8.70 -3.64
N GLU A 95 -17.01 8.30 -3.96
CA GLU A 95 -16.68 6.91 -4.32
C GLU A 95 -16.88 5.95 -3.14
N GLN A 96 -16.48 6.34 -1.92
CA GLN A 96 -16.72 5.53 -0.72
C GLN A 96 -18.21 5.40 -0.42
N PHE A 97 -18.97 6.49 -0.55
CA PHE A 97 -20.41 6.49 -0.36
C PHE A 97 -21.09 5.58 -1.40
N ARG A 98 -20.75 5.72 -2.69
CA ARG A 98 -21.27 4.86 -3.76
C ARG A 98 -20.94 3.38 -3.51
N LYS A 99 -19.73 3.07 -3.05
CA LYS A 99 -19.35 1.70 -2.67
C LYS A 99 -20.17 1.17 -1.50
N ARG A 100 -20.45 1.98 -0.48
CA ARG A 100 -21.35 1.61 0.63
C ARG A 100 -22.77 1.40 0.15
N THR A 101 -23.32 2.30 -0.67
CA THR A 101 -24.68 2.15 -1.20
C THR A 101 -24.81 0.92 -2.10
N ILE A 102 -23.82 0.64 -2.97
CA ILE A 102 -23.81 -0.59 -3.77
C ILE A 102 -23.65 -1.82 -2.86
N HIS A 103 -22.78 -1.76 -1.86
CA HIS A 103 -22.62 -2.83 -0.87
C HIS A 103 -23.94 -3.11 -0.16
N ASP A 104 -24.66 -2.08 0.29
CA ASP A 104 -25.95 -2.22 0.98
C ASP A 104 -27.03 -2.76 0.04
N VAL A 105 -27.13 -2.26 -1.20
CA VAL A 105 -28.10 -2.75 -2.18
C VAL A 105 -27.81 -4.19 -2.62
N VAL A 106 -26.54 -4.57 -2.74
CA VAL A 106 -26.14 -5.95 -3.03
C VAL A 106 -26.45 -6.82 -1.81
N PHE A 107 -26.04 -6.43 -0.60
CA PHE A 107 -26.25 -7.19 0.63
C PHE A 107 -27.73 -7.48 0.91
N HIS A 108 -28.64 -6.56 0.58
CA HIS A 108 -30.08 -6.79 0.69
C HIS A 108 -30.64 -7.76 -0.37
N ASN A 109 -29.94 -7.97 -1.49
CA ASN A 109 -30.36 -8.83 -2.61
C ASN A 109 -29.55 -10.14 -2.77
N ILE A 110 -28.56 -10.41 -1.91
CA ILE A 110 -27.84 -11.69 -1.94
C ILE A 110 -28.77 -12.78 -1.43
N ALA A 111 -29.13 -13.70 -2.32
CA ALA A 111 -29.83 -14.91 -1.95
C ALA A 111 -28.87 -15.90 -1.28
N TYR A 112 -28.96 -16.00 0.05
CA TYR A 112 -28.36 -17.07 0.85
C TYR A 112 -29.41 -17.63 1.82
N ARG A 113 -29.22 -18.87 2.29
CA ARG A 113 -30.11 -19.48 3.29
C ARG A 113 -29.95 -18.73 4.61
N ARG A 114 -31.02 -18.08 5.05
CA ARG A 114 -31.10 -17.45 6.37
C ARG A 114 -31.60 -18.47 7.37
N TYR A 115 -30.78 -18.75 8.38
CA TYR A 115 -31.18 -19.54 9.54
C TYR A 115 -31.61 -18.60 10.67
N SER A 116 -32.66 -18.99 11.37
CA SER A 116 -33.03 -18.39 12.65
C SER A 116 -32.08 -18.85 13.75
N ILE A 117 -31.93 -18.03 14.80
CA ILE A 117 -31.14 -18.44 15.97
C ILE A 117 -31.70 -19.72 16.61
N LYS A 118 -33.02 -19.89 16.61
CA LYS A 118 -33.68 -21.07 17.17
C LYS A 118 -33.28 -22.36 16.43
N GLU A 119 -33.15 -22.31 15.10
CA GLU A 119 -32.66 -23.46 14.33
C GLU A 119 -31.21 -23.80 14.71
N ILE A 120 -30.36 -22.78 14.86
CA ILE A 120 -28.96 -22.96 15.26
C ILE A 120 -28.86 -23.52 16.68
N GLU A 121 -29.57 -22.95 17.65
CA GLU A 121 -29.57 -23.40 19.05
C GLU A 121 -30.04 -24.84 19.19
N VAL A 122 -31.11 -25.22 18.49
CA VAL A 122 -31.60 -26.62 18.49
C VAL A 122 -30.55 -27.55 17.91
N ALA A 123 -29.94 -27.18 16.78
CA ALA A 123 -28.91 -27.98 16.14
C ALA A 123 -27.65 -28.10 17.00
N THR A 124 -27.24 -27.03 17.69
CA THR A 124 -26.05 -27.03 18.55
C THR A 124 -26.31 -27.47 19.99
N ASN A 125 -27.52 -27.93 20.32
CA ASN A 125 -27.93 -28.26 21.69
C ASN A 125 -27.61 -27.12 22.68
N GLY A 126 -27.92 -25.88 22.30
CA GLY A 126 -27.59 -24.69 23.08
C GLY A 126 -26.10 -24.38 23.11
N PHE A 127 -25.39 -24.59 21.98
CA PHE A 127 -23.94 -24.42 21.85
C PHE A 127 -23.13 -25.31 22.79
N ASP A 128 -23.52 -26.58 22.88
CA ASP A 128 -22.84 -27.58 23.70
C ASP A 128 -21.36 -27.70 23.34
N ASN A 129 -20.49 -27.63 24.35
CA ASN A 129 -19.05 -27.77 24.19
C ASN A 129 -18.65 -29.13 23.60
N ALA A 130 -19.47 -30.18 23.75
CA ALA A 130 -19.23 -31.48 23.13
C ALA A 130 -19.26 -31.44 21.59
N LEU A 131 -19.97 -30.46 21.01
CA LEU A 131 -20.08 -30.26 19.56
C LEU A 131 -19.02 -29.29 19.02
N LYS A 132 -18.23 -28.66 19.90
CA LYS A 132 -17.19 -27.71 19.52
C LYS A 132 -16.02 -28.43 18.87
N ILE A 133 -15.72 -28.06 17.62
CA ILE A 133 -14.61 -28.64 16.84
C ILE A 133 -13.40 -27.73 16.73
N GLY A 134 -13.55 -26.45 17.06
CA GLY A 134 -12.44 -25.50 17.03
C GLY A 134 -12.79 -24.17 17.68
N GLU A 135 -11.76 -23.39 17.96
CA GLU A 135 -11.87 -22.00 18.38
C GLU A 135 -10.65 -21.24 17.89
N GLY A 136 -10.88 -20.14 17.18
CA GLY A 136 -9.82 -19.24 16.71
C GLY A 136 -10.08 -17.80 17.15
N GLY A 137 -9.31 -16.86 16.61
CA GLY A 137 -9.46 -15.43 16.92
C GLY A 137 -10.87 -14.87 16.67
N TYR A 138 -11.63 -15.52 15.79
CA TYR A 138 -12.96 -15.10 15.35
C TYR A 138 -14.11 -15.70 16.15
N GLY A 139 -13.85 -16.74 16.96
CA GLY A 139 -14.84 -17.39 17.80
C GLY A 139 -14.87 -18.92 17.65
N PRO A 140 -15.79 -19.58 18.37
CA PRO A 140 -15.94 -21.04 18.36
C PRO A 140 -16.62 -21.54 17.08
N VAL A 141 -16.28 -22.78 16.70
CA VAL A 141 -16.88 -23.51 15.59
C VAL A 141 -17.48 -24.81 16.11
N PHE A 142 -18.74 -25.07 15.75
CA PHE A 142 -19.50 -26.25 16.18
C PHE A 142 -19.85 -27.14 15.00
N LYS A 143 -19.73 -28.47 15.18
CA LYS A 143 -20.20 -29.48 14.22
C LYS A 143 -21.61 -29.88 14.57
N THR A 144 -22.52 -29.81 13.60
CA THR A 144 -23.91 -30.23 13.80
C THR A 144 -24.54 -30.70 12.48
N VAL A 145 -25.83 -31.04 12.50
CA VAL A 145 -26.65 -31.36 11.33
C VAL A 145 -27.73 -30.28 11.18
N LEU A 146 -27.75 -29.59 10.04
CA LEU A 146 -28.80 -28.66 9.63
C LEU A 146 -29.33 -29.10 8.27
N ASP A 147 -30.65 -29.07 8.08
CA ASP A 147 -31.31 -29.45 6.82
C ASP A 147 -30.78 -30.81 6.28
N HIS A 148 -30.65 -31.80 7.18
CA HIS A 148 -30.11 -33.15 6.91
C HIS A 148 -28.65 -33.20 6.42
N THR A 149 -27.91 -32.10 6.52
CA THR A 149 -26.52 -31.97 6.09
C THR A 149 -25.61 -31.76 7.30
N VAL A 150 -24.45 -32.43 7.34
CA VAL A 150 -23.43 -32.18 8.36
C VAL A 150 -22.75 -30.83 8.05
N VAL A 151 -22.78 -29.92 9.01
CA VAL A 151 -22.31 -28.53 8.84
C VAL A 151 -21.35 -28.12 9.95
N ALA A 152 -20.57 -27.08 9.66
CA ALA A 152 -19.77 -26.36 10.64
C ALA A 152 -20.35 -24.95 10.85
N ILE A 153 -20.74 -24.63 12.09
CA ILE A 153 -21.28 -23.32 12.47
C ILE A 153 -20.18 -22.51 13.17
N LYS A 154 -19.68 -21.47 12.50
CA LYS A 154 -18.74 -20.50 13.08
C LYS A 154 -19.55 -19.37 13.71
N VAL A 155 -19.40 -19.17 15.01
CA VAL A 155 -20.04 -18.08 15.74
C VAL A 155 -19.05 -16.92 15.80
N LEU A 156 -19.34 -15.85 15.06
CA LEU A 156 -18.53 -14.64 15.14
C LEU A 156 -18.95 -13.84 16.36
N ARG A 157 -17.96 -13.44 17.17
CA ARG A 157 -18.20 -12.66 18.39
C ARG A 157 -18.76 -11.26 18.04
N PRO A 158 -20.04 -10.96 18.35
CA PRO A 158 -20.70 -9.74 17.90
C PRO A 158 -20.28 -8.48 18.69
N ASP A 159 -19.65 -8.65 19.85
CA ASP A 159 -19.12 -7.57 20.70
C ASP A 159 -17.90 -6.85 20.10
N LEU A 160 -17.27 -7.44 19.08
CA LEU A 160 -16.14 -6.85 18.38
C LEU A 160 -16.63 -6.14 17.11
N ALA A 161 -16.42 -4.83 17.01
CA ALA A 161 -16.70 -4.05 15.79
C ALA A 161 -16.02 -4.60 14.51
N HIS A 162 -14.98 -5.43 14.67
CA HIS A 162 -14.32 -6.15 13.59
C HIS A 162 -15.11 -7.39 13.13
N GLY A 163 -15.82 -8.07 14.05
CA GLY A 163 -16.60 -9.28 13.79
C GLY A 163 -17.77 -9.04 12.84
N GLU A 164 -18.54 -7.96 13.04
CA GLU A 164 -19.64 -7.61 12.13
C GLU A 164 -19.16 -7.33 10.70
N ARG A 165 -18.05 -6.59 10.56
CA ARG A 165 -17.47 -6.31 9.23
C ARG A 165 -16.97 -7.58 8.55
N GLN A 166 -16.43 -8.53 9.31
CA GLN A 166 -15.99 -9.82 8.80
C GLN A 166 -17.18 -10.68 8.40
N PHE A 167 -18.21 -10.75 9.22
CA PHE A 167 -19.47 -11.44 8.90
C PHE A 167 -20.03 -10.96 7.57
N GLN A 168 -20.22 -9.65 7.42
CA GLN A 168 -20.76 -9.05 6.19
C GLN A 168 -19.87 -9.34 4.98
N GLN A 169 -18.54 -9.25 5.15
CA GLN A 169 -17.59 -9.52 4.09
C GLN A 169 -17.59 -11.00 3.67
N GLU A 170 -17.67 -11.93 4.62
CA GLU A 170 -17.74 -13.37 4.36
C GLU A 170 -19.04 -13.73 3.62
N VAL A 171 -20.20 -13.26 4.10
CA VAL A 171 -21.49 -13.45 3.43
C VAL A 171 -21.45 -12.89 2.02
N LEU A 172 -20.94 -11.67 1.84
CA LEU A 172 -20.84 -11.02 0.53
C LEU A 172 -19.98 -11.81 -0.45
N VAL A 173 -18.80 -12.26 -0.01
CA VAL A 173 -17.86 -12.97 -0.87
C VAL A 173 -18.37 -14.37 -1.17
N LEU A 174 -18.60 -15.19 -0.15
CA LEU A 174 -18.89 -16.62 -0.33
C LEU A 174 -20.26 -16.89 -0.93
N SER A 175 -21.23 -15.99 -0.79
CA SER A 175 -22.51 -16.12 -1.49
C SER A 175 -22.41 -15.82 -2.99
N THR A 176 -21.34 -15.16 -3.44
CA THR A 176 -21.17 -14.73 -4.84
C THR A 176 -20.10 -15.50 -5.60
N ILE A 177 -19.41 -16.44 -4.93
CA ILE A 177 -18.38 -17.28 -5.54
C ILE A 177 -18.64 -18.75 -5.25
N ARG A 178 -18.32 -19.62 -6.22
CA ARG A 178 -18.33 -21.07 -6.06
C ARG A 178 -17.16 -21.65 -6.82
N HIS A 179 -16.33 -22.43 -6.13
CA HIS A 179 -15.17 -23.09 -6.70
C HIS A 179 -14.84 -24.34 -5.87
N PRO A 180 -14.40 -25.46 -6.47
CA PRO A 180 -14.11 -26.70 -5.75
C PRO A 180 -13.13 -26.52 -4.58
N ASN A 181 -12.17 -25.61 -4.70
CA ASN A 181 -11.16 -25.30 -3.68
C ASN A 181 -11.48 -24.05 -2.83
N MET A 182 -12.75 -23.68 -2.73
CA MET A 182 -13.25 -22.64 -1.81
C MET A 182 -14.32 -23.25 -0.91
N VAL A 183 -14.28 -22.95 0.39
CA VAL A 183 -15.30 -23.46 1.32
C VAL A 183 -16.69 -22.95 0.94
N LEU A 184 -17.67 -23.84 0.97
CA LEU A 184 -19.05 -23.50 0.65
C LEU A 184 -19.76 -22.92 1.87
N LEU A 185 -20.24 -21.68 1.73
CA LEU A 185 -21.21 -21.10 2.65
C LEU A 185 -22.60 -21.65 2.31
N LEU A 186 -23.18 -22.41 3.22
CA LEU A 186 -24.53 -22.97 3.09
C LEU A 186 -25.59 -21.96 3.50
N GLY A 187 -25.27 -21.12 4.49
CA GLY A 187 -26.16 -20.06 4.95
C GLY A 187 -25.57 -19.28 6.12
N ALA A 188 -26.38 -18.41 6.71
CA ALA A 188 -25.97 -17.60 7.86
C ALA A 188 -27.17 -17.24 8.75
N CYS A 189 -26.88 -16.91 10.01
CA CYS A 189 -27.82 -16.26 10.92
C CYS A 189 -27.27 -14.85 11.26
N PRO A 190 -27.76 -13.81 10.57
CA PRO A 190 -27.27 -12.44 10.75
C PRO A 190 -27.53 -11.88 12.16
N GLU A 191 -28.64 -12.27 12.79
CA GLU A 191 -29.04 -11.78 14.11
C GLU A 191 -27.98 -12.05 15.20
N PHE A 192 -27.24 -13.14 15.05
CA PHE A 192 -26.22 -13.60 16.02
C PHE A 192 -24.84 -13.78 15.38
N GLY A 193 -24.62 -13.27 14.16
CA GLY A 193 -23.32 -13.35 13.48
C GLY A 193 -22.83 -14.78 13.24
N CYS A 194 -23.73 -15.75 12.99
CA CYS A 194 -23.33 -17.14 12.76
C CYS A 194 -23.22 -17.45 11.27
N LEU A 195 -22.15 -18.12 10.86
CA LEU A 195 -21.91 -18.58 9.49
C LEU A 195 -21.97 -20.11 9.45
N VAL A 196 -22.71 -20.65 8.48
CA VAL A 196 -22.95 -22.10 8.34
C VAL A 196 -22.24 -22.59 7.08
N TYR A 197 -21.20 -23.40 7.25
CA TYR A 197 -20.40 -23.96 6.17
C TYR A 197 -20.61 -25.46 6.00
N GLU A 198 -20.21 -25.99 4.86
CA GLU A 198 -19.94 -27.42 4.73
C GLU A 198 -18.91 -27.88 5.79
N HIS A 199 -19.10 -29.08 6.33
CA HIS A 199 -18.16 -29.65 7.28
C HIS A 199 -16.97 -30.29 6.57
N MET A 200 -15.76 -29.99 7.05
CA MET A 200 -14.49 -30.50 6.53
C MET A 200 -13.88 -31.47 7.56
N GLU A 201 -13.94 -32.78 7.30
CA GLU A 201 -13.72 -33.81 8.31
C GLU A 201 -12.30 -33.87 8.86
N ASN A 202 -11.31 -33.53 8.04
CA ASN A 202 -9.90 -33.53 8.44
C ASN A 202 -9.47 -32.20 9.09
N GLY A 203 -10.39 -31.25 9.27
CA GLY A 203 -10.12 -29.96 9.91
C GLY A 203 -9.18 -29.09 9.08
N SER A 204 -8.35 -28.29 9.76
CA SER A 204 -7.40 -27.40 9.09
C SER A 204 -6.11 -28.10 8.67
N LEU A 205 -5.45 -27.60 7.63
CA LEU A 205 -4.12 -28.05 7.22
C LEU A 205 -3.10 -27.84 8.35
N GLU A 206 -3.25 -26.79 9.16
CA GLU A 206 -2.43 -26.56 10.36
C GLU A 206 -2.52 -27.73 11.35
N ASP A 207 -3.74 -28.11 11.73
CA ASP A 207 -3.97 -29.21 12.66
C ASP A 207 -3.37 -30.53 12.11
N ARG A 208 -3.46 -30.74 10.79
CA ARG A 208 -2.92 -31.93 10.13
C ARG A 208 -1.41 -31.94 9.98
N LEU A 209 -0.78 -30.82 9.66
CA LEU A 209 0.68 -30.71 9.59
C LEU A 209 1.31 -30.91 10.97
N PHE A 210 0.71 -30.34 12.01
CA PHE A 210 1.17 -30.52 13.39
C PHE A 210 0.61 -31.77 14.10
N ARG A 211 -0.07 -32.65 13.35
CA ARG A 211 -0.61 -33.94 13.82
C ARG A 211 -1.40 -33.84 15.13
N LYS A 212 -2.19 -32.77 15.28
CA LYS A 212 -3.07 -32.57 16.42
C LYS A 212 -4.01 -33.77 16.57
N GLY A 213 -4.23 -34.21 17.80
CA GLY A 213 -5.04 -35.39 18.10
C GLY A 213 -4.41 -36.71 17.61
N ASN A 214 -3.08 -36.76 17.43
CA ASN A 214 -2.36 -37.92 16.90
C ASN A 214 -2.83 -38.35 15.50
N SER A 215 -3.23 -37.39 14.68
CA SER A 215 -3.61 -37.67 13.29
C SER A 215 -2.41 -38.17 12.48
N PRO A 216 -2.64 -39.09 11.51
CA PRO A 216 -1.55 -39.60 10.69
C PRO A 216 -0.97 -38.50 9.81
N PRO A 217 0.32 -38.58 9.47
CA PRO A 217 0.94 -37.62 8.58
C PRO A 217 0.27 -37.63 7.19
N ILE A 218 0.24 -36.46 6.54
CA ILE A 218 -0.25 -36.35 5.16
C ILE A 218 0.81 -36.94 4.21
N PRO A 219 0.49 -37.91 3.35
CA PRO A 219 1.42 -38.44 2.35
C PRO A 219 1.92 -37.38 1.36
N TRP A 220 3.11 -37.57 0.78
CA TRP A 220 3.71 -36.61 -0.17
C TRP A 220 2.82 -36.29 -1.38
N LYS A 221 2.16 -37.32 -1.94
CA LYS A 221 1.17 -37.16 -3.02
C LYS A 221 0.08 -36.16 -2.65
N ASN A 222 -0.50 -36.32 -1.46
CA ASN A 222 -1.55 -35.44 -0.96
C ASN A 222 -1.01 -34.04 -0.65
N ARG A 223 0.24 -33.89 -0.16
CA ARG A 223 0.88 -32.59 0.07
C ARG A 223 0.99 -31.76 -1.21
N PHE A 224 1.44 -32.37 -2.31
CA PHE A 224 1.53 -31.68 -3.60
C PHE A 224 0.16 -31.39 -4.20
N LYS A 225 -0.79 -32.33 -4.08
CA LYS A 225 -2.18 -32.10 -4.49
C LYS A 225 -2.81 -30.90 -3.76
N ILE A 226 -2.66 -30.86 -2.43
CA ILE A 226 -3.15 -29.75 -1.59
C ILE A 226 -2.53 -28.43 -2.06
N ALA A 227 -1.22 -28.38 -2.30
CA ALA A 227 -0.55 -27.18 -2.79
C ALA A 227 -1.11 -26.69 -4.14
N TYR A 228 -1.30 -27.60 -5.10
CA TYR A 228 -1.89 -27.30 -6.40
C TYR A 228 -3.33 -26.79 -6.28
N GLU A 229 -4.16 -27.45 -5.47
CA GLU A 229 -5.55 -27.08 -5.24
C GLU A 229 -5.69 -25.70 -4.57
N ILE A 230 -4.86 -25.38 -3.57
CA ILE A 230 -4.83 -24.05 -2.95
C ILE A 230 -4.42 -23.00 -3.98
N ALA A 231 -3.40 -23.26 -4.79
CA ALA A 231 -2.98 -22.32 -5.84
C ALA A 231 -4.09 -22.09 -6.88
N THR A 232 -4.85 -23.13 -7.21
CA THR A 232 -6.02 -23.06 -8.11
C THR A 232 -7.13 -22.19 -7.52
N GLY A 233 -7.51 -22.44 -6.26
CA GLY A 233 -8.51 -21.62 -5.55
C GLY A 233 -8.08 -20.17 -5.40
N LEU A 234 -6.80 -19.92 -5.10
CA LEU A 234 -6.26 -18.57 -4.98
C LEU A 234 -6.25 -17.83 -6.32
N LEU A 235 -5.89 -18.52 -7.41
CA LEU A 235 -5.91 -17.94 -8.75
C LEU A 235 -7.34 -17.52 -9.15
N PHE A 236 -8.34 -18.35 -8.82
CA PHE A 236 -9.74 -18.01 -9.03
C PHE A 236 -10.14 -16.70 -8.34
N LEU A 237 -9.71 -16.47 -7.10
CA LEU A 237 -9.93 -15.20 -6.40
C LEU A 237 -9.24 -14.03 -7.11
N HIS A 238 -7.98 -14.22 -7.52
CA HIS A 238 -7.17 -13.19 -8.18
C HIS A 238 -7.66 -12.86 -9.60
N GLN A 239 -8.35 -13.77 -10.28
CA GLN A 239 -8.87 -13.55 -11.63
C GLN A 239 -10.27 -12.95 -11.65
N ARG A 240 -10.92 -12.80 -10.49
CA ARG A 240 -12.26 -12.21 -10.37
C ARG A 240 -12.34 -10.85 -11.08
N LYS A 241 -13.46 -10.62 -11.76
CA LYS A 241 -13.78 -9.37 -12.45
C LYS A 241 -14.95 -8.65 -11.75
N PRO A 242 -15.03 -7.30 -11.78
CA PRO A 242 -14.10 -6.39 -12.45
C PRO A 242 -12.74 -6.26 -11.75
N GLU A 243 -12.68 -6.56 -10.46
CA GLU A 243 -11.51 -6.33 -9.61
C GLU A 243 -11.02 -7.66 -8.99
N PRO A 244 -9.70 -7.94 -8.99
CA PRO A 244 -9.14 -9.08 -8.27
C PRO A 244 -9.50 -9.04 -6.78
N LEU A 245 -9.80 -10.20 -6.22
CA LEU A 245 -10.06 -10.38 -4.78
C LEU A 245 -8.79 -10.92 -4.11
N VAL A 246 -8.20 -10.16 -3.20
CA VAL A 246 -7.02 -10.56 -2.41
C VAL A 246 -7.48 -11.11 -1.06
N HIS A 247 -7.00 -12.29 -0.67
CA HIS A 247 -7.43 -13.03 0.52
C HIS A 247 -6.93 -12.37 1.82
N ARG A 248 -5.66 -11.98 1.87
CA ARG A 248 -4.94 -11.27 2.97
C ARG A 248 -4.62 -12.08 4.23
N ASP A 249 -5.23 -13.25 4.43
CA ASP A 249 -4.93 -14.13 5.56
C ASP A 249 -4.69 -15.57 5.12
N MET A 250 -3.88 -15.76 4.07
CA MET A 250 -3.50 -17.11 3.64
C MET A 250 -2.53 -17.72 4.67
N LYS A 251 -2.94 -18.85 5.26
CA LYS A 251 -2.17 -19.63 6.24
C LYS A 251 -2.73 -21.06 6.32
N PRO A 252 -1.99 -22.03 6.87
CA PRO A 252 -2.48 -23.41 6.99
C PRO A 252 -3.78 -23.52 7.81
N GLY A 253 -3.98 -22.67 8.82
CA GLY A 253 -5.21 -22.67 9.62
C GLY A 253 -6.48 -22.27 8.85
N ASN A 254 -6.34 -21.59 7.70
CA ASN A 254 -7.46 -21.17 6.85
C ASN A 254 -7.64 -22.07 5.63
N ILE A 255 -6.90 -23.18 5.54
CA ILE A 255 -7.06 -24.21 4.51
C ILE A 255 -7.69 -25.42 5.18
N LEU A 256 -8.88 -25.81 4.75
CA LEU A 256 -9.62 -26.93 5.32
C LEU A 256 -9.53 -28.15 4.40
N LEU A 257 -9.57 -29.34 5.00
CA LEU A 257 -9.42 -30.62 4.31
C LEU A 257 -10.65 -31.48 4.54
N ASP A 258 -11.24 -31.98 3.45
CA ASP A 258 -12.32 -32.97 3.55
C ASP A 258 -11.74 -34.36 3.86
N LYS A 259 -12.61 -35.36 4.03
CA LYS A 259 -12.23 -36.76 4.27
C LYS A 259 -11.21 -37.35 3.27
N ASN A 260 -11.15 -36.83 2.04
CA ASN A 260 -10.31 -37.29 0.95
C ASN A 260 -9.09 -36.37 0.70
N TYR A 261 -8.80 -35.45 1.63
CA TYR A 261 -7.77 -34.41 1.50
C TYR A 261 -7.99 -33.42 0.35
N VAL A 262 -9.22 -33.28 -0.16
CA VAL A 262 -9.55 -32.14 -1.02
C VAL A 262 -9.46 -30.88 -0.17
N SER A 263 -8.63 -29.95 -0.61
CA SER A 263 -8.35 -28.71 0.09
C SER A 263 -9.22 -27.57 -0.39
N LYS A 264 -9.71 -26.79 0.59
CA LYS A 264 -10.55 -25.62 0.37
C LYS A 264 -10.07 -24.43 1.18
N ILE A 265 -9.95 -23.29 0.53
CA ILE A 265 -9.64 -22.01 1.20
C ILE A 265 -10.88 -21.52 1.95
N SER A 266 -10.69 -21.10 3.19
CA SER A 266 -11.71 -20.57 4.09
C SER A 266 -11.29 -19.21 4.67
N ASP A 267 -12.17 -18.58 5.46
CA ASP A 267 -11.91 -17.33 6.18
C ASP A 267 -11.55 -16.14 5.27
N VAL A 268 -12.44 -15.86 4.32
CA VAL A 268 -12.35 -14.70 3.43
C VAL A 268 -12.83 -13.39 4.11
N GLY A 269 -12.96 -13.37 5.44
CA GLY A 269 -13.50 -12.22 6.19
C GLY A 269 -12.61 -10.98 6.11
N LEU A 270 -11.33 -11.16 5.84
CA LEU A 270 -10.39 -10.08 5.59
C LEU A 270 -10.25 -9.69 4.12
N ALA A 271 -10.83 -10.47 3.20
CA ALA A 271 -10.61 -10.32 1.76
C ALA A 271 -11.07 -8.94 1.23
N ARG A 272 -10.35 -8.43 0.24
CA ARG A 272 -10.60 -7.10 -0.34
C ARG A 272 -10.47 -7.09 -1.85
N LEU A 273 -11.39 -6.39 -2.51
CA LEU A 273 -11.27 -6.03 -3.92
C LEU A 273 -10.15 -4.99 -4.11
N VAL A 274 -9.31 -5.22 -5.10
CA VAL A 274 -8.22 -4.33 -5.51
C VAL A 274 -8.51 -3.83 -6.93
N PRO A 275 -8.55 -2.52 -7.20
CA PRO A 275 -9.03 -1.99 -8.49
C PRO A 275 -8.35 -2.58 -9.74
N ALA A 276 -9.10 -2.79 -10.83
CA ALA A 276 -8.59 -3.49 -12.02
C ALA A 276 -7.37 -2.82 -12.69
N SER A 277 -7.25 -1.50 -12.57
CA SER A 277 -6.09 -0.70 -13.01
C SER A 277 -4.79 -1.02 -12.23
N VAL A 278 -4.90 -1.79 -11.14
CA VAL A 278 -3.85 -2.10 -10.16
C VAL A 278 -3.25 -3.49 -10.38
N ALA A 279 -3.92 -4.39 -11.10
CA ALA A 279 -3.47 -5.77 -11.28
C ALA A 279 -2.16 -5.89 -12.08
N ASN A 280 -1.88 -4.95 -13.00
CA ASN A 280 -0.77 -5.02 -13.97
C ASN A 280 0.08 -3.73 -14.11
N LYS A 281 -0.11 -2.69 -13.28
CA LYS A 281 0.67 -1.44 -13.38
C LYS A 281 1.31 -1.08 -12.04
N THR A 282 2.62 -0.93 -12.07
CA THR A 282 3.57 -0.70 -10.96
C THR A 282 3.29 0.54 -10.07
N THR A 283 2.26 1.35 -10.33
CA THR A 283 2.24 2.74 -9.82
C THR A 283 1.05 3.19 -8.98
N GLN A 284 -0.03 2.45 -8.75
CA GLN A 284 -1.13 2.98 -7.89
C GLN A 284 -1.83 1.91 -7.05
N TYR A 285 -1.94 2.15 -5.74
CA TYR A 285 -2.18 1.17 -4.67
C TYR A 285 -3.34 1.56 -3.75
N ARG A 286 -3.94 0.59 -3.05
CA ARG A 286 -4.89 0.86 -1.97
C ARG A 286 -4.16 0.92 -0.63
N MET A 287 -4.00 2.11 -0.05
CA MET A 287 -3.49 2.28 1.31
C MET A 287 -4.47 1.68 2.31
N THR A 288 -4.06 0.64 3.02
CA THR A 288 -4.82 0.04 4.13
C THR A 288 -3.88 -0.28 5.29
N GLY A 289 -4.37 -0.22 6.54
CA GLY A 289 -3.60 -0.72 7.68
C GLY A 289 -3.27 -2.21 7.49
N ALA A 290 -2.07 -2.62 7.89
CA ALA A 290 -1.64 -4.01 7.82
C ALA A 290 -2.61 -4.89 8.63
N ALA A 291 -3.14 -5.94 7.99
CA ALA A 291 -3.95 -6.97 8.64
C ALA A 291 -3.59 -8.33 8.04
N GLY A 292 -3.69 -9.38 8.84
CA GLY A 292 -3.28 -10.74 8.52
C GLY A 292 -2.59 -11.39 9.72
N THR A 293 -2.23 -12.66 9.58
CA THR A 293 -1.53 -13.40 10.64
C THR A 293 -0.02 -13.17 10.58
N PHE A 294 0.58 -12.86 11.73
CA PHE A 294 2.03 -12.68 11.88
C PHE A 294 2.81 -13.88 11.29
N CYS A 295 3.97 -13.64 10.69
CA CYS A 295 4.76 -14.56 9.84
C CYS A 295 4.22 -14.86 8.43
N TYR A 296 2.95 -14.55 8.12
CA TYR A 296 2.39 -14.70 6.76
C TYR A 296 2.19 -13.36 6.05
N ILE A 297 2.27 -12.25 6.77
CA ILE A 297 2.11 -10.91 6.20
C ILE A 297 3.28 -10.60 5.27
N ASP A 298 2.96 -10.22 4.04
CA ASP A 298 3.93 -9.70 3.08
C ASP A 298 4.72 -8.52 3.68
N PRO A 299 6.06 -8.61 3.77
CA PRO A 299 6.88 -7.58 4.40
C PRO A 299 6.83 -6.24 3.65
N GLU A 300 6.71 -6.25 2.32
CA GLU A 300 6.57 -5.02 1.53
C GLU A 300 5.20 -4.39 1.80
N TYR A 301 4.13 -5.18 1.88
CA TYR A 301 2.80 -4.71 2.27
C TYR A 301 2.80 -4.14 3.69
N GLN A 302 3.44 -4.82 4.65
CA GLN A 302 3.54 -4.35 6.03
C GLN A 302 4.23 -2.98 6.11
N GLN A 303 5.29 -2.78 5.34
CA GLN A 303 6.06 -1.53 5.34
C GLN A 303 5.35 -0.39 4.60
N THR A 304 4.73 -0.69 3.45
CA THR A 304 4.21 0.34 2.53
C THR A 304 2.71 0.57 2.66
N GLY A 305 1.98 -0.36 3.28
CA GLY A 305 0.52 -0.39 3.28
C GLY A 305 -0.10 -0.75 1.92
N MET A 306 0.73 -1.09 0.92
CA MET A 306 0.31 -1.35 -0.45
C MET A 306 -0.10 -2.80 -0.65
N LEU A 307 -1.40 -3.06 -0.73
CA LEU A 307 -1.93 -4.39 -0.94
C LEU A 307 -2.06 -4.74 -2.44
N GLY A 308 -1.67 -5.96 -2.81
CA GLY A 308 -1.95 -6.53 -4.13
C GLY A 308 -1.96 -8.06 -4.12
N VAL A 309 -2.23 -8.67 -5.28
CA VAL A 309 -2.26 -10.14 -5.45
C VAL A 309 -0.94 -10.80 -5.03
N LYS A 310 0.19 -10.11 -5.22
CA LYS A 310 1.53 -10.56 -4.81
C LYS A 310 1.70 -10.68 -3.30
N SER A 311 0.85 -10.04 -2.50
CA SER A 311 0.87 -10.20 -1.05
C SER A 311 0.37 -11.58 -0.64
N ASP A 312 -0.67 -12.10 -1.28
CA ASP A 312 -1.10 -13.50 -1.07
C ASP A 312 -0.06 -14.50 -1.58
N ILE A 313 0.74 -14.16 -2.60
CA ILE A 313 1.81 -15.03 -3.11
C ILE A 313 2.92 -15.22 -2.06
N TYR A 314 3.25 -14.17 -1.31
CA TYR A 314 4.19 -14.30 -0.19
C TYR A 314 3.66 -15.29 0.85
N SER A 315 2.42 -15.09 1.30
CA SER A 315 1.77 -15.96 2.27
C SER A 315 1.66 -17.41 1.76
N LEU A 316 1.32 -17.60 0.48
CA LEU A 316 1.32 -18.91 -0.18
C LEU A 316 2.71 -19.56 -0.12
N GLY A 317 3.78 -18.81 -0.40
CA GLY A 317 5.15 -19.31 -0.30
C GLY A 317 5.46 -19.90 1.08
N VAL A 318 5.09 -19.20 2.16
CA VAL A 318 5.25 -19.70 3.52
C VAL A 318 4.43 -20.98 3.75
N VAL A 319 3.18 -21.02 3.30
CA VAL A 319 2.32 -22.22 3.37
C VAL A 319 2.96 -23.40 2.64
N LEU A 320 3.49 -23.19 1.43
CA LEU A 320 4.15 -24.23 0.65
C LEU A 320 5.36 -24.80 1.40
N LEU A 321 6.21 -23.94 1.99
CA LEU A 321 7.33 -24.41 2.80
C LEU A 321 6.86 -25.22 4.02
N GLN A 322 5.77 -24.83 4.67
CA GLN A 322 5.21 -25.60 5.78
C GLN A 322 4.64 -26.95 5.34
N ILE A 323 4.05 -27.03 4.14
CA ILE A 323 3.54 -28.30 3.60
C ILE A 323 4.65 -29.35 3.51
N ILE A 324 5.86 -28.98 3.10
CA ILE A 324 6.96 -29.94 2.93
C ILE A 324 7.79 -30.16 4.21
N THR A 325 7.79 -29.21 5.14
CA THR A 325 8.62 -29.29 6.36
C THR A 325 7.85 -29.66 7.62
N ALA A 326 6.54 -29.42 7.65
CA ALA A 326 5.71 -29.44 8.87
C ALA A 326 6.29 -28.59 10.03
N LYS A 327 7.07 -27.55 9.72
CA LYS A 327 7.70 -26.65 10.71
C LYS A 327 6.89 -25.36 10.93
N PRO A 328 7.07 -24.67 12.07
CA PRO A 328 6.52 -23.34 12.29
C PRO A 328 6.99 -22.32 11.24
N PRO A 329 6.21 -21.27 10.94
CA PRO A 329 6.51 -20.35 9.83
C PRO A 329 7.66 -19.38 10.14
N MET A 330 7.97 -19.13 11.41
CA MET A 330 8.99 -18.15 11.81
C MET A 330 10.38 -18.56 11.32
N GLY A 331 11.00 -17.74 10.46
CA GLY A 331 12.34 -17.99 9.93
C GLY A 331 12.43 -19.16 8.96
N LEU A 332 11.30 -19.74 8.56
CA LEU A 332 11.26 -20.98 7.78
C LEU A 332 11.89 -20.85 6.39
N SER A 333 11.66 -19.72 5.70
CA SER A 333 12.27 -19.46 4.40
C SER A 333 13.79 -19.45 4.47
N HIS A 334 14.35 -18.80 5.48
CA HIS A 334 15.80 -18.75 5.68
C HIS A 334 16.38 -20.13 6.01
N LEU A 335 15.71 -20.88 6.91
CA LEU A 335 16.12 -22.24 7.28
C LEU A 335 16.18 -23.17 6.06
N VAL A 336 15.15 -23.14 5.20
CA VAL A 336 15.10 -23.99 4.00
C VAL A 336 16.12 -23.54 2.96
N GLU A 337 16.28 -22.24 2.75
CA GLU A 337 17.28 -21.70 1.83
C GLU A 337 18.70 -22.10 2.24
N GLU A 338 19.04 -21.94 3.53
CA GLU A 338 20.34 -22.31 4.07
C GLU A 338 20.62 -23.81 3.93
N ALA A 339 19.62 -24.66 4.23
CA ALA A 339 19.74 -26.11 4.07
C ALA A 339 19.99 -26.50 2.61
N ILE A 340 19.30 -25.87 1.64
CA ILE A 340 19.55 -26.11 0.21
C ILE A 340 20.97 -25.70 -0.18
N GLN A 341 21.46 -24.56 0.32
CA GLN A 341 22.81 -24.07 0.00
C GLN A 341 23.91 -24.97 0.58
N LYS A 342 23.69 -25.56 1.76
CA LYS A 342 24.64 -26.46 2.43
C LYS A 342 24.59 -27.91 1.93
N GLY A 343 23.52 -28.29 1.22
CA GLY A 343 23.29 -29.68 0.79
C GLY A 343 22.52 -30.53 1.80
N ASP A 344 22.00 -29.92 2.87
CA ASP A 344 21.30 -30.57 3.98
C ASP A 344 19.77 -30.47 3.84
N PHE A 345 19.26 -30.37 2.61
CA PHE A 345 17.83 -30.14 2.36
C PHE A 345 16.92 -31.24 2.95
N ILE A 346 17.39 -32.49 2.98
CA ILE A 346 16.63 -33.62 3.52
C ILE A 346 16.34 -33.41 5.02
N ASP A 347 17.26 -32.81 5.76
CA ASP A 347 17.16 -32.61 7.21
C ASP A 347 16.07 -31.60 7.61
N VAL A 348 15.65 -30.76 6.65
CA VAL A 348 14.56 -29.80 6.90
C VAL A 348 13.18 -30.34 6.55
N LEU A 349 13.09 -31.43 5.80
CA LEU A 349 11.83 -32.05 5.39
C LEU A 349 11.15 -32.76 6.56
N ASP A 350 9.85 -33.00 6.40
CA ASP A 350 9.09 -33.77 7.38
C ASP A 350 9.48 -35.25 7.34
N SER A 351 10.33 -35.66 8.29
CA SER A 351 10.82 -37.02 8.45
C SER A 351 9.75 -38.03 8.89
N SER A 352 8.53 -37.58 9.21
CA SER A 352 7.42 -38.47 9.56
C SER A 352 6.75 -39.13 8.34
N VAL A 353 7.07 -38.66 7.13
CA VAL A 353 6.52 -39.22 5.89
C VAL A 353 7.62 -39.95 5.11
N PRO A 354 7.51 -41.28 4.95
CA PRO A 354 8.49 -42.03 4.17
C PRO A 354 8.42 -41.67 2.68
N ASP A 355 9.40 -42.14 1.91
CA ASP A 355 9.40 -42.13 0.44
C ASP A 355 9.26 -40.72 -0.17
N CYS A 356 10.03 -39.77 0.35
CA CYS A 356 10.04 -38.41 -0.18
C CYS A 356 10.63 -38.37 -1.60
N PRO A 357 9.90 -37.83 -2.60
CA PRO A 357 10.42 -37.59 -3.94
C PRO A 357 11.33 -36.37 -3.92
N ILE A 358 12.63 -36.59 -3.65
CA ILE A 358 13.58 -35.52 -3.31
C ILE A 358 13.73 -34.49 -4.43
N GLU A 359 13.75 -34.91 -5.69
CA GLU A 359 13.96 -34.00 -6.83
C GLU A 359 12.77 -33.05 -7.00
N GLU A 360 11.55 -33.58 -6.98
CA GLU A 360 10.30 -32.84 -7.04
C GLU A 360 10.15 -31.92 -5.84
N THR A 361 10.47 -32.43 -4.63
CA THR A 361 10.40 -31.65 -3.38
C THR A 361 11.40 -30.50 -3.39
N LEU A 362 12.58 -30.69 -3.99
CA LEU A 362 13.56 -29.62 -4.16
C LEU A 362 13.08 -28.55 -5.16
N SER A 363 12.48 -28.96 -6.29
CA SER A 363 11.87 -28.00 -7.24
C SER A 363 10.75 -27.19 -6.56
N PHE A 364 9.90 -27.89 -5.82
CA PHE A 364 8.82 -27.30 -5.03
C PHE A 364 9.35 -26.28 -4.02
N ALA A 365 10.39 -26.63 -3.25
CA ALA A 365 10.99 -25.73 -2.27
C ALA A 365 11.58 -24.47 -2.92
N LYS A 366 12.29 -24.62 -4.04
CA LYS A 366 12.83 -23.47 -4.80
C LYS A 366 11.72 -22.55 -5.30
N LEU A 367 10.60 -23.10 -5.78
CA LEU A 367 9.43 -22.30 -6.17
C LEU A 367 8.84 -21.55 -4.97
N ALA A 368 8.68 -22.23 -3.84
CA ALA A 368 8.14 -21.65 -2.60
C ALA A 368 9.03 -20.53 -2.05
N LEU A 369 10.36 -20.70 -2.10
CA LEU A 369 11.33 -19.65 -1.73
C LEU A 369 11.21 -18.41 -2.63
N LYS A 370 11.08 -18.59 -3.95
CA LYS A 370 10.81 -17.47 -4.88
C LYS A 370 9.50 -16.74 -4.57
N CYS A 371 8.49 -17.45 -4.07
CA CYS A 371 7.25 -16.82 -3.62
C CYS A 371 7.47 -15.96 -2.36
N CYS A 372 8.42 -16.34 -1.50
CA CYS A 372 8.80 -15.64 -0.27
C CYS A 372 9.75 -14.45 -0.48
N GLU A 373 10.04 -14.05 -1.72
CA GLU A 373 10.91 -12.90 -2.00
C GLU A 373 10.40 -11.62 -1.32
N LEU A 374 11.31 -10.85 -0.72
CA LEU A 374 10.96 -9.65 0.03
C LEU A 374 10.33 -8.58 -0.87
N ARG A 375 10.78 -8.52 -2.13
CA ARG A 375 10.26 -7.58 -3.13
C ARG A 375 9.18 -8.25 -3.97
N LYS A 376 8.02 -7.62 -4.07
CA LYS A 376 6.85 -8.13 -4.82
C LYS A 376 7.15 -8.45 -6.29
N ARG A 377 8.06 -7.69 -6.91
CA ARG A 377 8.41 -7.81 -8.34
C ARG A 377 9.23 -9.06 -8.63
N ASP A 378 9.93 -9.59 -7.62
CA ASP A 378 10.80 -10.75 -7.74
C ASP A 378 10.00 -12.06 -7.51
N ARG A 379 8.77 -11.94 -6.97
CA ARG A 379 7.84 -13.06 -6.80
C ARG A 379 7.28 -13.53 -8.15
N PRO A 380 7.14 -14.85 -8.40
CA PRO A 380 6.60 -15.39 -9.64
C PRO A 380 5.11 -15.08 -9.82
N ASP A 381 4.63 -15.21 -11.05
CA ASP A 381 3.21 -15.08 -11.36
C ASP A 381 2.44 -16.37 -11.03
N LEU A 382 1.25 -16.24 -10.45
CA LEU A 382 0.46 -17.38 -9.98
C LEU A 382 -0.04 -18.24 -11.13
N GLY A 383 -0.54 -17.64 -12.20
CA GLY A 383 -1.16 -18.36 -13.31
C GLY A 383 -0.15 -18.92 -14.30
N THR A 384 0.94 -18.20 -14.56
CA THR A 384 1.90 -18.57 -15.61
C THR A 384 3.12 -19.32 -15.12
N VAL A 385 3.45 -19.29 -13.83
CA VAL A 385 4.65 -19.95 -13.27
C VAL A 385 4.31 -20.89 -12.13
N ILE A 386 3.62 -20.41 -11.08
CA ILE A 386 3.39 -21.20 -9.86
C ILE A 386 2.45 -22.38 -10.15
N LEU A 387 1.26 -22.10 -10.70
CA LEU A 387 0.25 -23.13 -10.93
C LEU A 387 0.71 -24.24 -11.89
N PRO A 388 1.35 -23.95 -13.05
CA PRO A 388 1.86 -24.99 -13.94
C PRO A 388 2.91 -25.89 -13.29
N GLU A 389 3.81 -25.32 -12.49
CA GLU A 389 4.85 -26.12 -11.81
C GLU A 389 4.26 -26.99 -10.70
N LEU A 390 3.32 -26.46 -9.91
CA LEU A 390 2.62 -27.26 -8.90
C LEU A 390 1.79 -28.38 -9.54
N ASN A 391 1.14 -28.11 -10.69
CA ASN A 391 0.40 -29.13 -11.44
C ASN A 391 1.34 -30.25 -11.91
N ARG A 392 2.48 -29.89 -12.53
CA ARG A 392 3.50 -30.83 -12.99
C ARG A 392 3.95 -31.75 -11.85
N ILE A 393 4.29 -31.19 -10.69
CA ILE A 393 4.73 -31.94 -9.52
C ILE A 393 3.61 -32.85 -8.99
N SER A 394 2.36 -32.38 -8.95
CA SER A 394 1.23 -33.17 -8.46
C SER A 394 0.89 -34.38 -9.34
N GLN A 395 1.08 -34.26 -10.67
CA GLN A 395 0.77 -35.31 -11.63
C GLN A 395 1.81 -36.44 -11.67
N ILE A 396 3.08 -36.16 -11.34
CA ILE A 396 4.16 -37.17 -11.36
C ILE A 396 3.81 -38.36 -10.45
N LEU A 397 3.17 -38.11 -9.30
CA LEU A 397 2.79 -39.15 -8.35
C LEU A 397 1.44 -39.82 -8.65
N GLU A 398 0.77 -39.44 -9.74
CA GLU A 398 -0.42 -40.15 -10.24
C GLU A 398 -0.06 -41.26 -11.23
N CYS A 399 1.07 -41.15 -11.94
CA CYS A 399 1.48 -42.11 -12.96
C CYS A 399 2.15 -43.38 -12.42
N ASP A 400 2.51 -43.43 -11.13
CA ASP A 400 3.20 -44.58 -10.51
C ASP A 400 2.24 -45.68 -9.99
N GLU A 401 0.92 -45.55 -10.24
CA GLU A 401 -0.12 -46.48 -9.73
C GLU A 401 -0.83 -47.33 -10.82
N ASP A 402 -0.39 -47.30 -12.08
CA ASP A 402 -0.94 -48.13 -13.18
C ASP A 402 -0.13 -49.40 -13.50
#